data_AF-A0A1Q5FM10-F1
#
_entry.id   AF-A0A1Q5FM10-F1
#
_cell.length_a   1.000
_cell.length_b   1.000
_cell.length_c   1.000
_cell.angle_alpha   90.00
_cell.angle_beta   90.00
_cell.angle_gamma   90.00
#
_symmetry.space_group_name_H-M   'P 1'
#
loop_
_entity.id
_entity.type
_entity.pdbx_description
1 polymer ?
#
loop_
_entity_poly.entity_id
_entity_poly.type
_entity_poly.pdbx_seq_one_letter_code
_entity_poly.pdbx_strand_id
1 'polypeptide(L)' 'MFRVQRLVIPSGGESSTVLANGVVVDPVDRFLAHLTAIDRSPNTVRAYAHDLRDYFEFLDRHGLQCEPPRVP' A
#
# COMPACT_ATOMS: atom_id res chain seq x y z
N MET A 1 6.82 -6.66 -10.97
CA MET A 1 7.49 -6.80 -9.65
C MET A 1 6.93 -5.77 -8.68
N PHE A 2 6.44 -6.25 -7.53
CA PHE A 2 5.94 -5.40 -6.44
C PHE A 2 7.06 -5.10 -5.43
N ARG A 3 7.10 -3.88 -4.89
CA ARG A 3 8.02 -3.53 -3.80
C ARG A 3 7.40 -2.51 -2.84
N VAL A 4 7.76 -2.61 -1.57
CA VAL A 4 7.50 -1.55 -0.58
C VAL A 4 8.53 -0.45 -0.76
N GLN A 5 8.09 0.80 -0.76
CA GLN A 5 8.94 1.98 -0.76
C GLN A 5 8.66 2.80 0.50
N ARG A 6 9.72 3.09 1.25
CA ARG A 6 9.67 4.01 2.40
C ARG A 6 9.62 5.45 1.91
N LEU A 7 8.76 6.25 2.53
CA LEU A 7 8.60 7.67 2.26
C LEU A 7 9.01 8.46 3.51
N VAL A 8 9.83 9.48 3.33
CA VAL A 8 10.18 10.44 4.38
C VAL A 8 9.32 11.68 4.19
N ILE A 9 8.53 12.03 5.19
CA ILE A 9 7.63 13.17 5.16
C ILE A 9 8.40 14.40 5.67
N PRO A 10 8.31 15.58 5.00
CA PRO A 10 9.02 16.79 5.42
C PRO A 10 8.75 17.23 6.87
N SER A 11 7.60 16.85 7.45
CA SER A 11 7.25 17.09 8.85
C SER A 11 7.99 16.21 9.86
N GLY A 12 8.90 15.34 9.40
CA GLY A 12 9.67 14.40 10.23
C GLY A 12 9.00 13.03 10.40
N GLY A 13 7.86 12.80 9.76
CA GLY A 13 7.17 11.51 9.75
C GLY A 13 7.75 10.52 8.74
N GLU A 14 7.46 9.24 8.93
CA GLU A 14 7.76 8.18 7.96
C GLU A 14 6.46 7.49 7.54
N SER A 15 6.37 7.15 6.26
CA SER A 15 5.29 6.32 5.74
C SER A 15 5.84 5.30 4.75
N SER A 16 4.94 4.52 4.14
CA SER A 16 5.29 3.51 3.14
C SER A 16 4.23 3.49 2.04
N THR A 17 4.63 3.11 0.85
CA THR A 17 3.76 2.86 -0.30
C THR A 17 4.19 1.56 -0.99
N VAL A 18 3.37 1.05 -1.91
CA VAL A 18 3.68 -0.13 -2.72
C VAL A 18 3.72 0.28 -4.19
N LEU A 19 4.81 -0.12 -4.86
CA LEU A 19 5.00 0.08 -6.29
C LEU A 19 4.84 -1.24 -7.04
N ALA A 20 4.15 -1.20 -8.17
CA ALA A 20 4.11 -2.25 -9.19
C ALA A 20 4.84 -1.74 -10.44
N ASN A 21 5.96 -2.38 -10.81
CA ASN A 21 6.77 -1.97 -11.97
C ASN A 21 7.15 -0.48 -11.97
N GLY A 22 7.38 0.10 -10.78
CA GLY A 22 7.72 1.50 -10.61
C GLY A 22 6.54 2.47 -10.49
N VAL A 23 5.30 1.99 -10.62
CA VAL A 23 4.07 2.80 -10.51
C VAL A 23 3.38 2.52 -9.17
N VAL A 24 2.83 3.55 -8.52
CA VAL A 24 2.09 3.41 -7.26
C VAL A 24 0.83 2.58 -7.46
N VAL A 25 0.58 1.64 -6.54
CA VAL A 25 -0.67 0.89 -6.48
C VAL A 25 -1.70 1.73 -5.71
N ASP A 26 -2.52 2.50 -6.43
CA ASP A 26 -3.49 3.47 -5.87
C ASP A 26 -4.33 2.96 -4.68
N PRO A 27 -4.97 1.78 -4.71
CA PRO A 27 -5.78 1.32 -3.58
C PRO A 27 -4.93 1.07 -2.32
N VAL A 28 -3.69 0.61 -2.49
CA VAL A 28 -2.74 0.41 -1.37
C VAL A 28 -2.32 1.76 -0.81
N ASP A 29 -1.95 2.71 -1.67
CA ASP A 29 -1.52 4.04 -1.25
C ASP A 29 -2.60 4.78 -0.46
N ARG A 30 -3.86 4.76 -0.97
CA ARG A 30 -5.02 5.34 -0.29
C ARG A 30 -5.26 4.71 1.09
N PHE A 31 -5.13 3.39 1.20
CA PHE A 31 -5.31 2.69 2.46
C PHE A 31 -4.20 3.01 3.49
N LEU A 32 -2.94 3.04 3.05
CA LEU A 32 -1.81 3.38 3.94
C LEU A 32 -1.86 4.86 4.38
N ALA A 33 -2.30 5.76 3.51
CA ALA A 33 -2.61 7.15 3.86
C ALA A 33 -3.73 7.23 4.91
N HIS A 34 -4.78 6.42 4.77
CA HIS A 34 -5.85 6.35 5.78
C HIS A 34 -5.32 5.87 7.14
N LEU A 35 -4.47 4.82 7.19
CA LEU A 35 -3.86 4.36 8.45
C LEU A 35 -3.03 5.46 9.11
N THR A 36 -2.29 6.22 8.31
CA THR A 36 -1.51 7.36 8.79
C THR A 36 -2.42 8.46 9.36
N ALA A 37 -3.54 8.76 8.68
CA ALA A 37 -4.49 9.79 9.08
C ALA A 37 -5.27 9.46 10.37
N ILE A 38 -5.36 8.19 10.76
CA ILE A 38 -5.98 7.74 12.02
C ILE A 38 -4.93 7.43 13.11
N ASP A 39 -3.73 8.00 12.99
CA ASP A 39 -2.62 7.89 13.95
C ASP A 39 -2.14 6.45 14.23
N ARG A 40 -2.22 5.55 13.23
CA ARG A 40 -1.51 4.25 13.36
C ARG A 40 -0.01 4.49 13.37
N SER A 41 0.69 3.71 14.21
CA SER A 41 2.14 3.82 14.31
C SER A 41 2.83 3.57 12.95
N PRO A 42 3.97 4.23 12.65
CA PRO A 42 4.71 4.00 11.41
C PRO A 42 5.10 2.54 11.19
N ASN A 43 5.34 1.78 12.27
CA ASN A 43 5.61 0.34 12.18
C ASN A 43 4.38 -0.45 11.71
N THR A 44 3.18 -0.08 12.18
CA THR A 44 1.93 -0.68 11.72
C THR A 44 1.70 -0.39 10.24
N VAL A 45 1.87 0.86 9.79
CA VAL A 45 1.71 1.24 8.37
C VAL A 45 2.68 0.43 7.49
N ARG A 46 3.94 0.31 7.92
CA ARG A 46 4.95 -0.49 7.21
C ARG A 46 4.59 -1.98 7.15
N ALA A 47 4.12 -2.57 8.25
CA ALA A 47 3.68 -3.97 8.26
C ALA A 47 2.56 -4.20 7.23
N TYR A 48 1.53 -3.34 7.23
CA TYR A 48 0.46 -3.41 6.24
C TYR A 48 0.95 -3.21 4.79
N ALA A 49 1.97 -2.37 4.57
CA ALA A 49 2.55 -2.23 3.24
C ALA A 49 3.20 -3.53 2.73
N HIS A 50 3.86 -4.29 3.61
CA HIS A 50 4.41 -5.60 3.27
C HIS A 50 3.32 -6.64 3.02
N ASP A 51 2.30 -6.71 3.89
CA ASP A 51 1.18 -7.63 3.72
C ASP A 51 0.43 -7.37 2.40
N LEU A 52 0.21 -6.10 2.06
CA LEU A 52 -0.43 -5.71 0.80
C LEU A 52 0.46 -5.97 -0.41
N ARG A 53 1.78 -5.77 -0.32
CA ARG A 53 2.71 -6.20 -1.39
C ARG A 53 2.52 -7.68 -1.68
N ASP A 54 2.50 -8.52 -0.66
CA ASP A 54 2.41 -9.98 -0.80
C ASP A 54 1.04 -10.41 -1.35
N TYR A 55 -0.03 -9.74 -0.90
CA TYR A 55 -1.38 -9.96 -1.41
C TYR A 55 -1.50 -9.61 -2.90
N PHE A 56 -1.01 -8.44 -3.34
CA PHE A 56 -1.06 -8.05 -4.74
C PHE A 56 -0.16 -8.92 -5.63
N GLU A 57 1.00 -9.35 -5.12
CA GLU A 57 1.84 -10.35 -5.81
C GLU A 57 1.12 -11.70 -5.94
N PHE A 58 0.35 -12.12 -4.93
CA PHE A 58 -0.50 -13.30 -5.04
C PHE A 58 -1.57 -13.14 -6.13
N LEU A 59 -2.30 -12.02 -6.16
CA LEU A 59 -3.34 -11.76 -7.17
C LEU A 59 -2.77 -11.77 -8.59
N ASP A 60 -1.65 -11.07 -8.81
CA ASP A 60 -0.97 -11.00 -10.11
C ASP A 60 -0.56 -12.38 -10.62
N ARG A 61 0.03 -13.22 -9.75
CA ARG A 61 0.39 -14.61 -10.09
C ARG A 61 -0.80 -15.49 -10.48
N HIS A 62 -2.01 -15.14 -10.02
CA HIS A 62 -3.23 -15.90 -10.28
C HIS A 62 -4.12 -15.25 -11.36
N GLY A 63 -3.68 -14.14 -11.98
CA GLY A 63 -4.48 -13.40 -12.95
C GLY A 63 -5.73 -12.76 -12.37
N LEU A 64 -5.73 -12.48 -11.06
CA LEU A 64 -6.85 -11.84 -10.36
C LEU A 64 -6.65 -10.33 -10.26
N GLN A 65 -7.76 -9.59 -10.27
CA GLN A 65 -7.75 -8.14 -10.13
C GLN A 65 -8.58 -7.73 -8.91
N CYS A 66 -8.06 -6.77 -8.15
CA CYS A 66 -8.81 -6.12 -7.08
C CYS A 66 -9.69 -5.03 -7.71
N GLU A 67 -10.98 -5.30 -7.86
CA GLU A 67 -11.95 -4.31 -8.30
C GLU A 67 -12.53 -3.55 -7.10
N PRO A 68 -12.77 -2.22 -7.22
CA PRO A 68 -13.56 -1.52 -6.23
C PRO A 68 -14.97 -2.10 -6.16
N PRO A 69 -15.66 -1.98 -5.01
CA PRO A 69 -17.06 -2.40 -4.91
C PRO A 69 -17.89 -1.69 -5.98
N ARG A 70 -18.64 -2.46 -6.76
CA ARG A 70 -19.59 -1.91 -7.72
C ARG A 70 -20.75 -1.34 -6.92
N VAL A 71 -20.85 -0.02 -6.88
CA VAL A 71 -22.05 0.66 -6.40
C VAL A 71 -23.17 0.46 -7.42
N PRO A 72 -24.37 0.02 -6.98
CA PRO A 72 -25.53 -0.13 -7.87
C PRO A 72 -26.03 1.21 -8.41
#